data_AF-A0A3M1Y1G1-F1
#
_entry.id   AF-A0A3M1Y1G1-F1
#
_cell.length_a   1.000
_cell.length_b   1.000
_cell.length_c   1.000
_cell.angle_alpha   90.00
_cell.angle_beta   90.00
_cell.angle_gamma   90.00
#
_symmetry.space_group_name_H-M   'P 1'
#
loop_
_entity.id
_entity.type
_entity.pdbx_description
1 polymer ?
#
loop_
_entity_poly.entity_id
_entity_poly.type
_entity_poly.pdbx_seq_one_letter_code
_entity_poly.pdbx_strand_id
1 'polypeptide(L)'
;MTQMTQVMRPYVFGLLIFLAACDLPDAGDYAAPLLLAGEATDSTLMLHARLNAADTLDASGDLSGTPGWARFEYSLDPAMGKLVRHTPWRQARAEEDYIIRETLTGLYPGRPYYYRLRYGPDTLRTLPTGAHEIRTLDPDQPRPIRLVMVTGSHYDRFHLGGSFGLGRDTSQGKSGYDGPDAHLGFPAYEAIRLARPDYFIGNGDNVYYDHPEFEQATDSAGMRRKWHRLFSQPRLRGLLRGVGTYWLKDDHDYRYDDADTTGERKPGHTLGMALFPEQVPFPAVPYRTLRMSPDLQL
;
A
#
# COMPACT_ATOMS: atom_id res chain seq x y z
N MET A 1 -67.82 6.68 50.95
CA MET A 1 -67.19 6.62 49.61
C MET A 1 -66.21 7.78 49.54
N THR A 2 -64.92 7.49 49.75
CA THR A 2 -63.88 8.53 49.79
C THR A 2 -62.82 8.13 48.77
N GLN A 3 -62.72 8.88 47.68
CA GLN A 3 -61.75 8.66 46.61
C GLN A 3 -60.35 9.11 47.06
N MET A 4 -59.36 8.22 46.97
CA MET A 4 -57.94 8.57 47.04
C MET A 4 -57.47 9.00 45.66
N THR A 5 -57.02 10.24 45.53
CA THR A 5 -56.32 10.76 44.34
C THR A 5 -54.84 10.38 44.40
N GLN A 6 -54.39 9.55 43.46
CA GLN A 6 -52.98 9.17 43.30
C GLN A 6 -52.28 10.23 42.44
N VAL A 7 -51.32 10.96 43.01
CA VAL A 7 -50.50 11.94 42.28
C VAL A 7 -49.34 11.22 41.61
N MET A 8 -49.37 11.14 40.28
CA MET A 8 -48.29 10.58 39.46
C MET A 8 -47.16 11.62 39.31
N ARG A 9 -45.95 11.31 39.77
CA ARG A 9 -44.74 12.11 39.49
C ARG A 9 -44.09 11.59 38.20
N PRO A 10 -43.79 12.45 37.20
CA PRO A 10 -43.03 12.04 36.04
C PRO A 10 -41.55 11.86 36.41
N TYR A 11 -40.99 10.70 36.14
CA TYR A 11 -39.55 10.47 36.18
C TYR A 11 -38.96 10.89 34.83
N VAL A 12 -38.13 11.94 34.82
CA VAL A 12 -37.33 12.31 33.66
C VAL A 12 -36.04 11.50 33.71
N PHE A 13 -35.90 10.52 32.82
CA PHE A 13 -34.62 9.84 32.60
C PHE A 13 -33.74 10.74 31.73
N GLY A 14 -32.77 11.41 32.34
CA GLY A 14 -31.71 12.11 31.62
C GLY A 14 -30.69 11.11 31.09
N LEU A 15 -30.63 10.93 29.78
CA LEU A 15 -29.54 10.21 29.10
C LEU A 15 -28.30 11.11 29.08
N LEU A 16 -27.33 10.85 29.96
CA LEU A 16 -26.00 11.46 29.90
C LEU A 16 -25.18 10.74 28.83
N ILE A 17 -25.07 11.37 27.65
CA ILE A 17 -24.11 10.94 26.62
C ILE A 17 -22.75 11.53 27.00
N PHE A 18 -21.84 10.69 27.49
CA PHE A 18 -20.43 11.03 27.57
C PHE A 18 -19.85 11.06 26.16
N LEU A 19 -19.78 12.25 25.56
CA LEU A 19 -18.88 12.50 24.43
C LEU A 19 -17.46 12.55 25.00
N ALA A 20 -16.79 11.40 25.03
CA ALA A 20 -15.34 11.39 25.11
C ALA A 20 -14.82 12.07 23.84
N ALA A 21 -14.39 13.33 23.97
CA ALA A 21 -13.60 13.96 22.94
C ALA A 21 -12.27 13.20 22.88
N CYS A 22 -12.18 12.19 22.03
CA CYS A 22 -10.88 11.72 21.58
C CYS A 22 -10.26 12.90 20.83
N ASP A 23 -9.21 13.49 21.40
CA ASP A 23 -8.39 14.45 20.67
C ASP A 23 -7.93 13.77 19.38
N LEU A 24 -8.42 14.28 18.25
CA LEU A 24 -7.97 13.81 16.95
C LEU A 24 -6.50 14.22 16.79
N PRO A 25 -5.62 13.30 16.35
CA PRO A 25 -4.21 13.61 16.13
C PRO A 25 -4.10 14.81 15.19
N ASP A 26 -3.17 15.71 15.43
CA ASP A 26 -2.92 16.79 14.48
C ASP A 26 -2.20 16.24 13.24
N ALA A 27 -2.19 16.99 12.13
CA ALA A 27 -1.56 16.50 10.91
C ALA A 27 -0.06 16.15 11.08
N GLY A 28 0.62 16.81 12.04
CA GLY A 28 2.02 16.54 12.38
C GLY A 28 2.27 15.26 13.18
N ASP A 29 1.22 14.64 13.72
CA ASP A 29 1.32 13.40 14.53
C ASP A 29 1.27 12.14 13.65
N TYR A 30 1.04 12.29 12.35
CA TYR A 30 1.03 11.19 11.40
C TYR A 30 2.45 10.78 11.03
N ALA A 31 2.68 9.47 10.97
CA ALA A 31 3.87 8.92 10.33
C ALA A 31 3.82 9.13 8.81
N ALA A 32 4.96 8.98 8.13
CA ALA A 32 5.04 9.19 6.70
C ALA A 32 4.05 8.26 5.96
N PRO A 33 3.12 8.78 5.16
CA PRO A 33 2.23 7.94 4.36
C PRO A 33 3.00 7.09 3.35
N LEU A 34 2.52 5.87 3.09
CA LEU A 34 2.97 5.08 1.95
C LEU A 34 2.36 5.68 0.69
N LEU A 35 3.15 5.90 -0.35
CA LEU A 35 2.68 6.34 -1.66
C LEU A 35 3.30 5.44 -2.74
N LEU A 36 2.50 5.04 -3.72
CA LEU A 36 2.96 4.40 -4.94
C LEU A 36 1.97 4.70 -6.07
N ALA A 37 2.47 4.69 -7.29
CA ALA A 37 1.67 4.89 -8.48
C ALA A 37 1.95 3.78 -9.48
N GLY A 38 0.93 3.36 -10.21
CA GLY A 38 1.04 2.25 -11.13
C GLY A 38 -0.01 2.28 -12.21
N GLU A 39 -0.01 1.25 -13.05
CA GLU A 39 -0.97 1.12 -14.15
C GLU A 39 -1.03 2.36 -15.04
N ALA A 40 0.12 2.98 -15.31
CA ALA A 40 0.19 4.12 -16.21
C ALA A 40 -0.18 3.67 -17.63
N THR A 41 -1.05 4.43 -18.27
CA THR A 41 -1.31 4.38 -19.71
C THR A 41 -0.84 5.69 -20.35
N ASP A 42 -1.22 5.92 -21.61
CA ASP A 42 -1.03 7.18 -22.31
C ASP A 42 -1.82 8.36 -21.71
N SER A 43 -2.88 8.07 -20.96
CA SER A 43 -3.89 9.05 -20.56
C SER A 43 -4.42 8.85 -19.15
N THR A 44 -4.05 7.76 -18.47
CA THR A 44 -4.45 7.45 -17.10
C THR A 44 -3.27 6.97 -16.26
N LEU A 45 -3.42 7.05 -14.94
CA LEU A 45 -2.57 6.36 -13.97
C LEU A 45 -3.34 6.13 -12.68
N MET A 46 -2.95 5.11 -11.92
CA MET A 46 -3.53 4.81 -10.61
C MET A 46 -2.60 5.29 -9.50
N LEU A 47 -3.14 6.07 -8.57
CA LEU A 47 -2.48 6.52 -7.35
C LEU A 47 -2.98 5.72 -6.16
N HIS A 48 -2.06 5.35 -5.29
CA HIS A 48 -2.34 4.60 -4.07
C HIS A 48 -1.57 5.24 -2.92
N ALA A 49 -2.24 5.42 -1.78
CA ALA A 49 -1.60 5.82 -0.55
C ALA A 49 -2.21 5.13 0.67
N ARG A 50 -1.43 4.97 1.75
CA ARG A 50 -1.91 4.53 3.07
C ARG A 50 -1.48 5.50 4.15
N LEU A 51 -2.41 5.89 5.03
CA LEU A 51 -2.09 6.69 6.21
C LEU A 51 -1.60 5.80 7.35
N ASN A 52 -0.42 6.09 7.87
CA ASN A 52 0.22 5.32 8.93
C ASN A 52 0.23 6.10 10.25
N ALA A 53 0.02 5.40 11.36
CA ALA A 53 0.21 5.94 12.70
C ALA A 53 1.69 5.89 13.14
N ALA A 54 2.48 4.98 12.55
CA ALA A 54 3.88 4.76 12.87
C ALA A 54 4.71 4.54 11.58
N ASP A 55 6.01 4.84 11.64
CA ASP A 55 6.97 4.60 10.55
C ASP A 55 7.68 3.24 10.67
N THR A 56 7.48 2.54 11.79
CA THR A 56 8.12 1.26 12.11
C THR A 56 7.08 0.22 12.46
N LEU A 57 7.44 -1.05 12.22
CA LEU A 57 6.61 -2.18 12.63
C LEU A 57 6.52 -2.26 14.16
N ASP A 58 5.37 -2.68 14.67
CA ASP A 58 5.15 -2.97 16.08
C ASP A 58 5.71 -4.34 16.48
N ALA A 59 5.51 -4.74 17.74
CA ALA A 59 5.99 -6.02 18.26
C ALA A 59 5.36 -7.26 17.58
N SER A 60 4.22 -7.12 16.90
CA SER A 60 3.62 -8.16 16.07
C SER A 60 4.17 -8.19 14.63
N GLY A 61 5.04 -7.24 14.30
CA GLY A 61 5.56 -7.06 12.95
C GLY A 61 4.52 -6.46 12.01
N ASP A 62 3.59 -5.65 12.53
CA ASP A 62 2.57 -4.93 11.76
C ASP A 62 2.81 -3.42 11.72
N LEU A 63 2.32 -2.73 10.69
CA LEU A 63 2.40 -1.27 10.56
C LEU A 63 1.06 -0.64 10.87
N SER A 64 0.93 -0.04 12.05
CA SER A 64 -0.32 0.59 12.49
C SER A 64 -0.76 1.69 11.52
N GLY A 65 -2.01 1.59 11.05
CA GLY A 65 -2.67 2.63 10.26
C GLY A 65 -3.41 3.65 11.13
N THR A 66 -3.83 4.75 10.55
CA THR A 66 -4.59 5.79 11.27
C THR A 66 -5.70 6.38 10.40
N PRO A 67 -6.90 6.66 10.97
CA PRO A 67 -7.94 7.34 10.24
C PRO A 67 -7.54 8.78 9.91
N GLY A 68 -8.15 9.33 8.87
CA GLY A 68 -7.91 10.70 8.47
C GLY A 68 -8.55 11.01 7.13
N TRP A 69 -8.23 12.18 6.61
CA TRP A 69 -8.65 12.63 5.29
C TRP A 69 -7.43 12.87 4.42
N ALA A 70 -7.48 12.44 3.16
CA ALA A 70 -6.45 12.76 2.21
C ALA A 70 -6.99 13.01 0.79
N ARG A 71 -6.19 13.67 -0.03
CA ARG A 71 -6.37 13.77 -1.47
C ARG A 71 -5.02 13.80 -2.17
N PHE A 72 -4.97 13.37 -3.42
CA PHE A 72 -3.79 13.54 -4.24
C PHE A 72 -3.78 14.93 -4.87
N GLU A 73 -2.59 15.51 -4.92
CA GLU A 73 -2.26 16.70 -5.71
C GLU A 73 -1.27 16.28 -6.80
N TYR A 74 -1.45 16.74 -8.03
CA TYR A 74 -0.58 16.38 -9.15
C TYR A 74 -0.38 17.51 -10.14
N SER A 75 0.79 17.55 -10.79
CA SER A 75 1.17 18.55 -11.78
C SER A 75 2.23 18.01 -12.75
N LEU A 76 2.44 18.73 -13.85
CA LEU A 76 3.62 18.57 -14.71
C LEU A 76 4.84 19.33 -14.16
N ASP A 77 4.64 20.21 -13.17
CA ASP A 77 5.70 20.98 -12.53
C ASP A 77 6.35 20.19 -11.38
N PRO A 78 7.65 19.86 -11.46
CA PRO A 78 8.37 19.13 -10.39
C PRO A 78 8.34 19.85 -9.04
N ALA A 79 8.25 21.18 -9.04
CA ALA A 79 8.19 21.96 -7.81
C ALA A 79 6.80 21.93 -7.17
N MET A 80 5.78 21.37 -7.84
CA MET A 80 4.38 21.37 -7.39
C MET A 80 3.86 22.79 -7.06
N GLY A 81 4.33 23.80 -7.79
CA GLY A 81 3.98 25.21 -7.59
C GLY A 81 3.01 25.77 -8.62
N LYS A 82 2.88 25.12 -9.78
CA LYS A 82 2.04 25.58 -10.90
C LYS A 82 1.01 24.53 -11.31
N LEU A 83 -0.18 25.00 -11.69
CA LEU A 83 -1.27 24.20 -12.30
C LEU A 83 -1.57 22.89 -11.55
N VAL A 84 -1.47 22.92 -10.22
CA VAL A 84 -1.69 21.74 -9.37
C VAL A 84 -3.17 21.37 -9.43
N ARG A 85 -3.45 20.20 -9.99
CA ARG A 85 -4.76 19.56 -9.97
C ARG A 85 -4.87 18.73 -8.70
N HIS A 86 -6.09 18.48 -8.24
CA HIS A 86 -6.33 17.66 -7.07
C HIS A 86 -7.48 16.69 -7.29
N THR A 87 -7.42 15.54 -6.63
CA THR A 87 -8.55 14.62 -6.52
C THR A 87 -9.55 15.12 -5.47
N PRO A 88 -10.75 14.56 -5.40
CA PRO A 88 -11.64 14.75 -4.26
C PRO A 88 -10.97 14.29 -2.95
N TRP A 89 -11.44 14.83 -1.84
CA TRP A 89 -11.09 14.34 -0.52
C TRP A 89 -11.69 12.95 -0.28
N ARG A 90 -10.88 12.06 0.29
CA ARG A 90 -11.26 10.71 0.71
C ARG A 90 -10.94 10.53 2.18
N GLN A 91 -11.78 9.77 2.86
CA GLN A 91 -11.52 9.36 4.23
C GLN A 91 -10.75 8.04 4.22
N ALA A 92 -9.62 7.99 4.93
CA ALA A 92 -8.92 6.76 5.25
C ALA A 92 -9.66 6.03 6.38
N ARG A 93 -10.14 4.82 6.09
CA ARG A 93 -11.02 4.04 6.97
C ARG A 93 -10.38 2.70 7.31
N ALA A 94 -10.61 2.20 8.53
CA ALA A 94 -9.98 0.97 9.02
C ALA A 94 -10.39 -0.26 8.20
N GLU A 95 -11.64 -0.28 7.71
CA GLU A 95 -12.19 -1.36 6.89
C GLU A 95 -11.44 -1.50 5.55
N GLU A 96 -10.91 -0.38 5.03
CA GLU A 96 -10.13 -0.27 3.80
C GLU A 96 -8.62 -0.14 4.10
N ASP A 97 -8.17 -0.57 5.28
CA ASP A 97 -6.77 -0.51 5.72
C ASP A 97 -6.14 0.89 5.65
N TYR A 98 -6.98 1.92 5.81
CA TYR A 98 -6.57 3.32 5.72
C TYR A 98 -5.96 3.69 4.35
N ILE A 99 -6.26 2.89 3.32
CA ILE A 99 -5.79 3.06 1.95
C ILE A 99 -6.74 4.01 1.20
N ILE A 100 -6.14 4.90 0.42
CA ILE A 100 -6.81 5.83 -0.49
C ILE A 100 -6.27 5.57 -1.89
N ARG A 101 -7.20 5.34 -2.84
CA ARG A 101 -6.90 5.03 -4.24
C ARG A 101 -7.65 5.97 -5.16
N GLU A 102 -6.98 6.45 -6.20
CA GLU A 102 -7.58 7.32 -7.22
C GLU A 102 -7.03 6.98 -8.60
N THR A 103 -7.90 7.02 -9.61
CA THR A 103 -7.48 6.92 -11.02
C THR A 103 -7.51 8.31 -11.64
N LEU A 104 -6.36 8.80 -12.07
CA LEU A 104 -6.28 10.03 -12.83
C LEU A 104 -6.61 9.73 -14.30
N THR A 105 -7.26 10.68 -14.96
CA THR A 105 -7.65 10.58 -16.36
C THR A 105 -7.38 11.89 -17.11
N GLY A 106 -7.38 11.81 -18.45
CA GLY A 106 -7.12 12.97 -19.31
C GLY A 106 -5.70 13.50 -19.14
N LEU A 107 -4.75 12.61 -18.91
CA LEU A 107 -3.34 12.92 -18.85
C LEU A 107 -2.74 12.99 -20.26
N TYR A 108 -1.61 13.67 -20.39
CA TYR A 108 -0.87 13.74 -21.64
C TYR A 108 0.08 12.54 -21.77
N PRO A 109 0.21 11.96 -22.97
CA PRO A 109 1.11 10.84 -23.20
C PRO A 109 2.58 11.23 -23.04
N GLY A 110 3.40 10.28 -22.58
CA GLY A 110 4.86 10.39 -22.48
C GLY A 110 5.36 11.42 -21.48
N ARG A 111 4.50 12.00 -20.64
CA ARG A 111 4.85 13.10 -19.73
C ARG A 111 5.20 12.61 -18.32
N PRO A 112 6.22 13.21 -17.67
CA PRO A 112 6.38 13.05 -16.24
C PRO A 112 5.27 13.82 -15.53
N TYR A 113 4.62 13.15 -14.60
CA TYR A 113 3.70 13.71 -13.63
C TYR A 113 4.31 13.60 -12.25
N TYR A 114 4.24 14.71 -11.53
CA TYR A 114 4.63 14.78 -10.13
C TYR A 114 3.37 14.77 -9.29
N TYR A 115 3.35 13.94 -8.26
CA TYR A 115 2.19 13.81 -7.38
C TYR A 115 2.62 13.77 -5.92
N ARG A 116 1.74 14.20 -5.03
CA ARG A 116 1.92 14.10 -3.57
C ARG A 116 0.57 13.87 -2.92
N LEU A 117 0.59 13.44 -1.66
CA LEU A 117 -0.60 13.36 -0.85
C LEU A 117 -0.71 14.61 0.02
N ARG A 118 -1.90 15.20 0.11
CA ARG A 118 -2.26 16.14 1.17
C ARG A 118 -3.17 15.41 2.15
N TYR A 119 -2.83 15.39 3.43
CA TYR A 119 -3.49 14.55 4.42
C TYR A 119 -3.51 15.18 5.81
N GLY A 120 -4.40 14.70 6.68
CA GLY A 120 -4.50 15.11 8.09
C GLY A 120 -5.77 14.56 8.76
N PRO A 121 -6.08 14.98 10.00
CA PRO A 121 -7.30 14.54 10.70
C PRO A 121 -8.60 14.97 10.03
N ASP A 122 -8.57 16.08 9.28
CA ASP A 122 -9.70 16.61 8.52
C ASP A 122 -9.21 17.34 7.26
N THR A 123 -10.12 18.00 6.53
CA THR A 123 -9.81 18.66 5.25
C THR A 123 -9.21 20.07 5.40
N LEU A 124 -9.12 20.60 6.62
CA LEU A 124 -8.61 21.93 6.95
C LEU A 124 -7.21 21.87 7.57
N ARG A 125 -6.99 20.94 8.50
CA ARG A 125 -5.71 20.70 9.18
C ARG A 125 -4.93 19.64 8.42
N THR A 126 -4.15 20.06 7.42
CA THR A 126 -3.47 19.12 6.52
C THR A 126 -2.03 19.49 6.23
N LEU A 127 -1.21 18.48 5.98
CA LEU A 127 0.16 18.61 5.52
C LEU A 127 0.35 17.88 4.19
N PRO A 128 1.24 18.38 3.31
CA PRO A 128 1.63 17.65 2.11
C PRO A 128 2.78 16.67 2.41
N THR A 129 2.84 15.56 1.68
CA THR A 129 4.06 14.77 1.53
C THR A 129 5.05 15.45 0.58
N GLY A 130 6.27 14.92 0.50
CA GLY A 130 7.14 15.18 -0.65
C GLY A 130 6.53 14.67 -1.96
N ALA A 131 6.95 15.26 -3.08
CA ALA A 131 6.51 14.86 -4.42
C ALA A 131 7.16 13.52 -4.85
N HIS A 132 6.39 12.71 -5.55
CA HIS A 132 6.80 11.49 -6.23
C HIS A 132 6.65 11.70 -7.73
N GLU A 133 7.34 10.90 -8.54
CA GLU A 133 7.32 10.99 -10.00
C GLU A 133 6.82 9.69 -10.62
N ILE A 134 5.97 9.83 -11.63
CA ILE A 134 5.58 8.75 -12.54
C ILE A 134 5.43 9.30 -13.95
N ARG A 135 5.74 8.50 -14.97
CA ARG A 135 5.57 8.88 -16.38
C ARG A 135 4.41 8.13 -17.02
N THR A 136 3.56 8.82 -17.76
CA THR A 136 2.56 8.20 -18.64
C THR A 136 3.22 7.54 -19.85
N LEU A 137 2.61 6.48 -20.38
CA LEU A 137 3.09 5.80 -21.58
C LEU A 137 2.92 6.68 -22.83
N ASP A 138 3.60 6.31 -23.90
CA ASP A 138 3.41 6.91 -25.23
C ASP A 138 3.52 5.80 -26.28
N PRO A 139 2.42 5.06 -26.54
CA PRO A 139 2.43 3.90 -27.42
C PRO A 139 2.81 4.23 -28.87
N ASP A 140 2.73 5.51 -29.26
CA ASP A 140 2.94 6.00 -30.61
C ASP A 140 4.34 6.59 -30.83
N GLN A 141 5.09 6.89 -29.76
CA GLN A 141 6.42 7.49 -29.85
C GLN A 141 7.52 6.50 -29.43
N PRO A 142 8.55 6.26 -30.27
CA PRO A 142 9.68 5.44 -29.88
C PRO A 142 10.50 6.15 -28.80
N ARG A 143 10.67 5.50 -27.65
CA ARG A 143 11.52 5.96 -26.55
C ARG A 143 12.18 4.75 -25.89
N PRO A 144 13.45 4.85 -25.47
CA PRO A 144 14.03 3.87 -24.56
C PRO A 144 13.21 3.76 -23.27
N ILE A 145 12.80 2.54 -22.92
CA ILE A 145 12.10 2.22 -21.67
C ILE A 145 12.97 1.27 -20.86
N ARG A 146 13.22 1.62 -19.60
CA ARG A 146 13.99 0.83 -18.64
C ARG A 146 13.03 0.12 -17.70
N LEU A 147 12.92 -1.19 -17.85
CA LEU A 147 12.11 -2.02 -16.96
C LEU A 147 13.01 -2.75 -15.97
N VAL A 148 12.49 -2.92 -14.75
CA VAL A 148 13.02 -3.89 -13.79
C VAL A 148 11.89 -4.83 -13.40
N MET A 149 12.20 -6.12 -13.30
CA MET A 149 11.28 -7.14 -12.84
C MET A 149 11.85 -7.78 -11.58
N VAL A 150 11.04 -7.87 -10.53
CA VAL A 150 11.41 -8.47 -9.25
C VAL A 150 10.37 -9.49 -8.86
N THR A 151 10.83 -10.63 -8.36
CA THR A 151 10.03 -11.72 -7.81
C THR A 151 10.75 -12.26 -6.57
N GLY A 152 10.04 -12.96 -5.69
CA GLY A 152 10.65 -13.62 -4.54
C GLY A 152 11.09 -12.68 -3.43
N SER A 153 10.31 -11.63 -3.14
CA SER A 153 10.62 -10.62 -2.11
C SER A 153 10.31 -11.14 -0.70
N HIS A 154 10.90 -12.28 -0.33
CA HIS A 154 10.56 -13.03 0.87
C HIS A 154 11.11 -12.37 2.14
N TYR A 155 10.31 -11.50 2.75
CA TYR A 155 10.66 -10.74 3.97
C TYR A 155 11.18 -11.63 5.10
N ASP A 156 10.44 -12.69 5.44
CA ASP A 156 10.80 -13.52 6.60
C ASP A 156 12.11 -14.29 6.38
N ARG A 157 12.40 -14.78 5.16
CA ARG A 157 13.70 -15.41 4.86
C ARG A 157 14.84 -14.40 4.90
N PHE A 158 14.63 -13.18 4.45
CA PHE A 158 15.65 -12.13 4.55
C PHE A 158 16.00 -11.83 6.00
N HIS A 159 15.04 -11.76 6.91
CA HIS A 159 15.30 -11.40 8.31
C HIS A 159 15.61 -12.59 9.24
N LEU A 160 15.09 -13.77 8.95
CA LEU A 160 15.19 -14.95 9.83
C LEU A 160 16.05 -16.07 9.23
N GLY A 161 16.41 -15.99 7.95
CA GLY A 161 17.15 -17.03 7.23
C GLY A 161 16.24 -18.09 6.63
N GLY A 162 16.84 -19.00 5.86
CA GLY A 162 16.09 -19.98 5.07
C GLY A 162 15.34 -21.03 5.89
N SER A 163 15.64 -21.18 7.18
CA SER A 163 14.87 -22.01 8.13
C SER A 163 14.10 -21.20 9.18
N PHE A 164 13.85 -19.91 8.91
CA PHE A 164 13.03 -19.02 9.74
C PHE A 164 13.49 -18.95 11.21
N GLY A 165 14.80 -18.80 11.42
CA GLY A 165 15.40 -18.67 12.75
C GLY A 165 15.68 -20.00 13.46
N LEU A 166 15.37 -21.15 12.84
CA LEU A 166 15.64 -22.47 13.42
C LEU A 166 17.11 -22.91 13.27
N GLY A 167 17.95 -22.12 12.61
CA GLY A 167 19.39 -22.37 12.48
C GLY A 167 19.75 -23.60 11.64
N ARG A 168 18.80 -24.16 10.89
CA ARG A 168 19.02 -25.27 9.96
C ARG A 168 19.49 -24.73 8.60
N ASP A 169 20.42 -25.44 7.98
CA ASP A 169 20.85 -25.15 6.62
C ASP A 169 19.75 -25.51 5.63
N THR A 170 19.44 -24.58 4.72
CA THR A 170 18.53 -24.80 3.59
C THR A 170 19.17 -24.23 2.32
N SER A 171 18.58 -24.52 1.16
CA SER A 171 19.00 -23.90 -0.11
C SER A 171 18.88 -22.37 -0.12
N GLN A 172 18.10 -21.81 0.81
CA GLN A 172 17.85 -20.38 0.95
C GLN A 172 18.74 -19.72 2.03
N GLY A 173 19.81 -20.42 2.44
CA GLY A 173 20.75 -19.93 3.45
C GLY A 173 20.33 -20.26 4.89
N LYS A 174 21.31 -20.19 5.79
CA LYS A 174 21.13 -20.58 7.20
C LYS A 174 20.57 -19.46 8.07
N SER A 175 21.16 -18.28 7.96
CA SER A 175 20.89 -17.12 8.81
C SER A 175 20.22 -16.01 8.02
N GLY A 176 19.40 -15.21 8.69
CA GLY A 176 18.92 -13.95 8.14
C GLY A 176 20.07 -12.97 7.92
N TYR A 177 19.82 -11.96 7.11
CA TYR A 177 20.73 -10.86 6.90
C TYR A 177 20.83 -10.00 8.17
N ASP A 178 22.02 -9.97 8.76
CA ASP A 178 22.33 -9.28 10.03
C ASP A 178 23.26 -8.08 9.84
N GLY A 179 23.46 -7.63 8.59
CA GLY A 179 24.22 -6.44 8.28
C GLY A 179 23.66 -5.18 8.97
N PRO A 180 24.48 -4.15 9.22
CA PRO A 180 24.06 -2.94 9.95
C PRO A 180 22.91 -2.18 9.27
N ASP A 181 22.70 -2.43 7.98
CA ASP A 181 21.67 -1.87 7.12
C ASP A 181 20.47 -2.80 6.91
N ALA A 182 20.33 -3.92 7.64
CA ALA A 182 19.20 -4.85 7.52
C ALA A 182 17.85 -4.14 7.73
N HIS A 183 17.81 -3.15 8.62
CA HIS A 183 16.63 -2.33 8.89
C HIS A 183 16.17 -1.49 7.68
N LEU A 184 17.03 -1.29 6.67
CA LEU A 184 16.68 -0.58 5.43
C LEU A 184 15.91 -1.46 4.44
N GLY A 185 15.86 -2.78 4.68
CA GLY A 185 15.27 -3.76 3.78
C GLY A 185 16.23 -4.29 2.72
N PHE A 186 15.70 -4.98 1.71
CA PHE A 186 16.51 -5.65 0.68
C PHE A 186 17.51 -4.71 -0.03
N PRO A 187 18.83 -4.99 0.02
CA PRO A 187 19.86 -4.17 -0.66
C PRO A 187 19.62 -4.00 -2.16
N ALA A 188 19.00 -5.00 -2.81
CA ALA A 188 18.69 -4.97 -4.23
C ALA A 188 17.79 -3.79 -4.62
N TYR A 189 16.84 -3.37 -3.77
CA TYR A 189 15.99 -2.23 -4.08
C TYR A 189 16.77 -0.92 -4.19
N GLU A 190 17.84 -0.74 -3.41
CA GLU A 190 18.71 0.42 -3.55
C GLU A 190 19.52 0.36 -4.85
N ALA A 191 20.06 -0.80 -5.21
CA ALA A 191 20.74 -0.99 -6.49
C ALA A 191 19.81 -0.71 -7.69
N ILE A 192 18.56 -1.17 -7.62
CA ILE A 192 17.52 -0.90 -8.62
C ILE A 192 17.22 0.60 -8.68
N ARG A 193 17.05 1.27 -7.53
CA ARG A 193 16.81 2.71 -7.47
C ARG A 193 17.94 3.50 -8.15
N LEU A 194 19.20 3.13 -7.90
CA LEU A 194 20.37 3.74 -8.53
C LEU A 194 20.44 3.47 -10.05
N ALA A 195 19.88 2.35 -10.51
CA ALA A 195 19.75 2.04 -11.94
C ALA A 195 18.66 2.87 -12.65
N ARG A 196 17.80 3.60 -11.91
CA ARG A 196 16.74 4.48 -12.44
C ARG A 196 15.89 3.81 -13.53
N PRO A 197 15.14 2.74 -13.22
CA PRO A 197 14.12 2.21 -14.13
C PRO A 197 13.00 3.24 -14.32
N ASP A 198 12.34 3.18 -15.48
CA ASP A 198 11.09 3.92 -15.72
C ASP A 198 9.92 3.23 -15.01
N TYR A 199 9.91 1.88 -15.02
CA TYR A 199 8.86 1.08 -14.38
C TYR A 199 9.42 -0.14 -13.65
N PHE A 200 8.77 -0.48 -12.54
CA PHE A 200 9.01 -1.65 -11.71
C PHE A 200 7.88 -2.66 -11.91
N ILE A 201 8.23 -3.92 -12.13
CA ILE A 201 7.28 -5.02 -12.27
C ILE A 201 7.44 -5.95 -11.07
N GLY A 202 6.42 -6.00 -10.22
CA GLY A 202 6.29 -7.00 -9.17
C GLY A 202 5.71 -8.27 -9.76
N ASN A 203 6.57 -9.23 -10.08
CA ASN A 203 6.24 -10.40 -10.90
C ASN A 203 5.93 -11.63 -10.03
N GLY A 204 4.87 -11.53 -9.23
CA GLY A 204 4.51 -12.61 -8.31
C GLY A 204 5.44 -12.72 -7.12
N ASP A 205 5.02 -13.47 -6.10
CA ASP A 205 5.78 -13.67 -4.88
C ASP A 205 6.26 -12.35 -4.27
N ASN A 206 5.39 -11.34 -4.33
CA ASN A 206 5.68 -10.01 -3.79
C ASN A 206 5.68 -10.05 -2.27
N VAL A 207 4.78 -10.86 -1.70
CA VAL A 207 4.68 -11.20 -0.29
C VAL A 207 4.34 -12.69 -0.16
N TYR A 208 4.48 -13.24 1.05
CA TYR A 208 4.21 -14.65 1.32
C TYR A 208 3.19 -14.77 2.46
N TYR A 209 1.95 -15.13 2.14
CA TYR A 209 0.89 -15.29 3.15
C TYR A 209 1.05 -16.56 3.97
N ASP A 210 1.62 -17.61 3.40
CA ASP A 210 1.76 -18.95 3.97
C ASP A 210 3.10 -19.18 4.68
N HIS A 211 3.96 -18.16 4.73
CA HIS A 211 5.24 -18.23 5.40
C HIS A 211 5.41 -17.13 6.45
N PRO A 212 6.17 -17.38 7.53
CA PRO A 212 6.66 -18.70 7.94
C PRO A 212 5.52 -19.60 8.46
N GLU A 213 5.76 -20.90 8.60
CA GLU A 213 4.73 -21.89 9.01
C GLU A 213 4.06 -21.54 10.37
N PHE A 214 4.82 -20.96 11.30
CA PHE A 214 4.30 -20.55 12.60
C PHE A 214 3.55 -19.20 12.58
N GLU A 215 3.52 -18.51 11.44
CA GLU A 215 2.91 -17.19 11.31
C GLU A 215 2.24 -16.99 9.94
N GLN A 216 1.53 -18.03 9.46
CA GLN A 216 0.73 -17.94 8.25
C GLN A 216 -0.45 -16.98 8.46
N ALA A 217 -0.73 -16.18 7.44
CA ALA A 217 -1.89 -15.32 7.39
C ALA A 217 -3.14 -16.13 7.05
N THR A 218 -4.13 -16.15 7.95
CA THR A 218 -5.39 -16.89 7.76
C THR A 218 -6.60 -15.99 7.53
N ASP A 219 -6.45 -14.69 7.79
CA ASP A 219 -7.47 -13.65 7.64
C ASP A 219 -6.89 -12.38 6.99
N SER A 220 -7.75 -11.38 6.75
CA SER A 220 -7.35 -10.15 6.07
C SER A 220 -6.30 -9.36 6.86
N ALA A 221 -6.38 -9.33 8.19
CA ALA A 221 -5.41 -8.64 9.04
C ALA A 221 -4.02 -9.28 8.92
N GLY A 222 -3.95 -10.61 8.95
CA GLY A 222 -2.72 -11.37 8.71
C GLY A 222 -2.11 -11.10 7.34
N MET A 223 -2.94 -11.05 6.31
CA MET A 223 -2.44 -10.84 4.95
C MET A 223 -1.98 -9.38 4.74
N ARG A 224 -2.73 -8.39 5.25
CA ARG A 224 -2.32 -6.96 5.26
C ARG A 224 -0.99 -6.77 5.98
N ARG A 225 -0.79 -7.44 7.11
CA ARG A 225 0.50 -7.42 7.85
C ARG A 225 1.70 -7.85 6.98
N LYS A 226 1.54 -8.81 6.06
CA LYS A 226 2.62 -9.19 5.12
C LYS A 226 2.98 -8.06 4.16
N TRP A 227 1.98 -7.33 3.64
CA TRP A 227 2.20 -6.13 2.83
C TRP A 227 2.79 -4.98 3.63
N HIS A 228 2.34 -4.79 4.87
CA HIS A 228 2.90 -3.79 5.78
C HIS A 228 4.39 -4.01 6.04
N ARG A 229 4.82 -5.26 6.24
CA ARG A 229 6.24 -5.61 6.34
C ARG A 229 7.02 -5.20 5.10
N LEU A 230 6.52 -5.55 3.91
CA LEU A 230 7.14 -5.17 2.65
C LEU A 230 7.25 -3.63 2.52
N PHE A 231 6.14 -2.91 2.69
CA PHE A 231 6.06 -1.47 2.51
C PHE A 231 6.60 -0.62 3.67
N SER A 232 6.95 -1.24 4.80
CA SER A 232 7.70 -0.58 5.87
C SER A 232 9.17 -0.37 5.50
N GLN A 233 9.71 -1.14 4.54
CA GLN A 233 11.13 -1.11 4.21
C GLN A 233 11.57 0.21 3.54
N PRO A 234 12.50 0.97 4.15
CA PRO A 234 12.95 2.26 3.63
C PRO A 234 13.45 2.23 2.18
N ARG A 235 14.19 1.18 1.77
CA ARG A 235 14.70 1.06 0.39
C ARG A 235 13.59 0.92 -0.64
N LEU A 236 12.56 0.14 -0.34
CA LEU A 236 11.42 -0.01 -1.24
C LEU A 236 10.64 1.30 -1.35
N ARG A 237 10.34 1.95 -0.21
CA ARG A 237 9.67 3.26 -0.22
C ARG A 237 10.48 4.32 -0.96
N GLY A 238 11.80 4.28 -0.85
CA GLY A 238 12.72 5.14 -1.58
C GLY A 238 12.68 4.90 -3.10
N LEU A 239 12.57 3.64 -3.53
CA LEU A 239 12.39 3.26 -4.93
C LEU A 239 11.04 3.73 -5.49
N LEU A 240 9.94 3.45 -4.77
CA LEU A 240 8.56 3.78 -5.18
C LEU A 240 8.30 5.28 -5.35
N ARG A 241 9.17 6.15 -4.82
CA ARG A 241 9.09 7.61 -5.01
C ARG A 241 9.29 8.07 -6.45
N GLY A 242 9.99 7.29 -7.27
CA GLY A 242 10.39 7.72 -8.61
C GLY A 242 10.18 6.66 -9.69
N VAL A 243 9.35 5.65 -9.43
CA VAL A 243 9.08 4.58 -10.38
C VAL A 243 7.60 4.24 -10.40
N GLY A 244 7.03 4.08 -11.61
CA GLY A 244 5.69 3.54 -11.76
C GLY A 244 5.69 2.01 -11.63
N THR A 245 4.64 1.44 -11.08
CA THR A 245 4.58 -0.01 -10.81
C THR A 245 3.54 -0.75 -11.66
N TYR A 246 3.86 -1.96 -12.07
CA TYR A 246 2.91 -2.95 -12.58
C TYR A 246 3.01 -4.21 -11.70
N TRP A 247 1.88 -4.69 -11.21
CA TRP A 247 1.87 -5.82 -10.29
C TRP A 247 1.20 -7.04 -10.92
N LEU A 248 1.82 -8.20 -10.69
CA LEU A 248 1.34 -9.53 -11.02
C LEU A 248 1.32 -10.34 -9.74
N LYS A 249 0.32 -11.23 -9.65
CA LYS A 249 0.11 -12.15 -8.54
C LYS A 249 0.64 -13.53 -8.91
N ASP A 250 1.14 -14.25 -7.93
CA ASP A 250 1.47 -15.67 -7.96
C ASP A 250 0.82 -16.39 -6.76
N ASP A 251 1.19 -17.63 -6.50
CA ASP A 251 0.58 -18.48 -5.49
C ASP A 251 0.75 -17.96 -4.04
N HIS A 252 1.91 -17.46 -3.65
CA HIS A 252 2.19 -17.02 -2.28
C HIS A 252 1.57 -15.66 -1.88
N ASP A 253 1.33 -14.77 -2.84
CA ASP A 253 0.59 -13.51 -2.66
C ASP A 253 -0.88 -13.62 -3.14
N TYR A 254 -1.31 -14.86 -3.39
CA TYR A 254 -2.69 -15.29 -3.50
C TYR A 254 -3.15 -16.02 -2.23
N ARG A 255 -2.53 -17.16 -1.87
CA ARG A 255 -2.85 -17.97 -0.68
C ARG A 255 -1.64 -18.76 -0.16
N TYR A 256 -1.12 -19.67 -0.99
CA TYR A 256 -0.08 -20.68 -0.74
C TYR A 256 0.19 -21.43 -2.05
N ASP A 257 1.21 -22.27 -2.07
CA ASP A 257 1.67 -23.12 -3.20
C ASP A 257 0.57 -23.57 -4.18
N ASP A 258 0.92 -23.58 -5.48
CA ASP A 258 0.14 -24.10 -6.61
C ASP A 258 -1.15 -23.33 -6.94
N ALA A 259 -1.37 -22.18 -6.30
CA ALA A 259 -2.53 -21.34 -6.49
C ALA A 259 -3.87 -22.09 -6.40
N ASP A 260 -3.98 -23.01 -5.46
CA ASP A 260 -5.19 -23.80 -5.23
C ASP A 260 -6.43 -22.91 -5.08
N THR A 261 -7.44 -23.14 -5.91
CA THR A 261 -8.72 -22.41 -5.90
C THR A 261 -9.80 -23.12 -5.09
N THR A 262 -9.47 -24.30 -4.58
CA THR A 262 -10.37 -25.19 -3.85
C THR A 262 -9.91 -25.32 -2.38
N GLY A 263 -10.58 -26.20 -1.63
CA GLY A 263 -10.21 -26.52 -0.25
C GLY A 263 -10.59 -25.47 0.80
N GLU A 264 -10.51 -25.90 2.07
CA GLU A 264 -10.89 -25.08 3.23
C GLU A 264 -9.71 -24.39 3.93
N ARG A 265 -8.47 -24.70 3.51
CA ARG A 265 -7.24 -24.09 4.06
C ARG A 265 -7.30 -22.57 3.92
N LYS A 266 -6.96 -21.86 4.99
CA LYS A 266 -6.93 -20.39 5.01
C LYS A 266 -5.57 -19.85 4.53
N PRO A 267 -5.52 -18.64 3.92
CA PRO A 267 -6.66 -17.80 3.59
C PRO A 267 -7.48 -18.43 2.45
N GLY A 268 -8.78 -18.16 2.36
CA GLY A 268 -9.64 -18.75 1.32
C GLY A 268 -9.50 -18.08 -0.04
N HIS A 269 -9.90 -18.75 -1.13
CA HIS A 269 -9.84 -18.23 -2.51
C HIS A 269 -10.39 -16.79 -2.64
N THR A 270 -11.62 -16.54 -2.17
CA THR A 270 -12.25 -15.22 -2.28
C THR A 270 -11.45 -14.12 -1.59
N LEU A 271 -10.88 -14.42 -0.42
CA LEU A 271 -10.07 -13.45 0.32
C LEU A 271 -8.72 -13.22 -0.39
N GLY A 272 -8.05 -14.29 -0.83
CA GLY A 272 -6.82 -14.22 -1.63
C GLY A 272 -6.97 -13.39 -2.91
N MET A 273 -8.14 -13.49 -3.56
CA MET A 273 -8.47 -12.67 -4.73
C MET A 273 -8.69 -11.20 -4.37
N ALA A 274 -9.43 -10.92 -3.30
CA ALA A 274 -9.82 -9.56 -2.92
C ALA A 274 -8.67 -8.74 -2.32
N LEU A 275 -7.72 -9.36 -1.61
CA LEU A 275 -6.74 -8.63 -0.82
C LEU A 275 -5.59 -8.03 -1.64
N PHE A 276 -5.10 -8.76 -2.64
CA PHE A 276 -4.02 -8.24 -3.50
C PHE A 276 -4.35 -6.88 -4.16
N PRO A 277 -5.51 -6.70 -4.86
CA PRO A 277 -5.85 -5.41 -5.46
C PRO A 277 -6.22 -4.32 -4.42
N GLU A 278 -6.37 -4.68 -3.15
CA GLU A 278 -6.47 -3.69 -2.08
C GLU A 278 -5.12 -3.00 -1.86
N GLN A 279 -4.02 -3.75 -1.89
CA GLN A 279 -2.70 -3.36 -1.37
C GLN A 279 -1.77 -2.70 -2.40
N VAL A 280 -2.09 -2.82 -3.69
CA VAL A 280 -1.29 -2.21 -4.78
C VAL A 280 -2.18 -1.56 -5.85
N PRO A 281 -1.67 -0.60 -6.66
CA PRO A 281 -2.37 -0.15 -7.86
C PRO A 281 -2.59 -1.34 -8.80
N PHE A 282 -3.84 -1.79 -8.91
CA PHE A 282 -4.19 -2.99 -9.65
C PHE A 282 -5.45 -2.73 -10.49
N PRO A 283 -5.45 -3.08 -11.78
CA PRO A 283 -6.59 -2.84 -12.63
C PRO A 283 -7.70 -3.87 -12.42
N ALA A 284 -8.90 -3.52 -12.85
CA ALA A 284 -10.06 -4.40 -12.77
C ALA A 284 -9.88 -5.70 -13.58
N VAL A 285 -9.07 -5.65 -14.65
CA VAL A 285 -8.74 -6.81 -15.49
C VAL A 285 -7.29 -7.23 -15.18
N PRO A 286 -7.07 -8.34 -14.44
CA PRO A 286 -5.74 -8.76 -14.00
C PRO A 286 -4.80 -9.09 -15.16
N TYR A 287 -5.23 -9.95 -16.09
CA TYR A 287 -4.47 -10.33 -17.27
C TYR A 287 -4.70 -9.29 -18.37
N ARG A 288 -3.64 -8.58 -18.74
CA ARG A 288 -3.73 -7.42 -19.62
C ARG A 288 -2.46 -7.27 -20.41
N THR A 289 -2.54 -6.43 -21.43
CA THR A 289 -1.44 -6.08 -22.30
C THR A 289 -1.37 -4.57 -22.40
N LEU A 290 -0.17 -4.01 -22.27
CA LEU A 290 0.08 -2.58 -22.32
C LEU A 290 1.11 -2.29 -23.40
N ARG A 291 0.67 -1.66 -24.48
CA ARG A 291 1.59 -1.08 -25.48
C ARG A 291 2.30 0.10 -24.82
N MET A 292 3.58 -0.04 -24.53
CA MET A 292 4.36 0.99 -23.83
C MET A 292 5.02 1.97 -24.79
N SER A 293 5.41 1.47 -25.97
CA SER A 293 5.96 2.22 -27.10
C SER A 293 5.72 1.42 -28.39
N PRO A 294 6.09 1.94 -29.58
CA PRO A 294 6.02 1.17 -30.82
C PRO A 294 6.83 -0.14 -30.78
N ASP A 295 7.88 -0.19 -29.97
CA ASP A 295 8.86 -1.28 -29.91
C ASP A 295 8.67 -2.21 -28.69
N LEU A 296 7.75 -1.88 -27.77
CA LEU A 296 7.59 -2.60 -26.51
C LEU A 296 6.12 -2.74 -26.11
N GLN A 297 5.75 -3.97 -25.80
CA GLN A 297 4.48 -4.35 -25.22
C GLN A 297 4.75 -5.20 -23.96
N LEU A 298 4.13 -4.82 -22.85
CA LEU A 298 4.13 -5.56 -21.59
C LEU A 298 2.87 -6.42 -21.50
#